data_AF-A0A6J4QMN5-F1
#
_entry.id   AF-A0A6J4QMN5-F1
#
_cell.length_a   1.000
_cell.length_b   1.000
_cell.length_c   1.000
_cell.angle_alpha   90.00
_cell.angle_beta   90.00
_cell.angle_gamma   90.00
#
_symmetry.space_group_name_H-M   'P 1'
#
loop_
_entity.id
_entity.type
_entity.pdbx_description
1 polymer ?
#
loop_
_entity_poly.entity_id
_entity_poly.type
_entity_poly.pdbx_seq_one_letter_code
_entity_poly.pdbx_strand_id
1 'polypeptide(L)' 'MLVFLIIFSLAGVWVLDVFLTLWVSALIVSGILLLIGGILAGAGAGILRRLDPKPHRTVATLQQNINWIKGQLRQ' A
#
# COMPACT_ATOMS: atom_id res chain seq x y z
N MET A 1 3.37 -12.53 -0.98
CA MET A 1 3.60 -11.47 -1.99
C MET A 1 4.96 -10.79 -1.81
N LEU A 2 5.31 -10.27 -0.62
CA LEU A 2 6.64 -9.67 -0.35
C LEU A 2 7.82 -10.63 -0.60
N VAL A 3 7.66 -11.91 -0.26
CA VAL A 3 8.69 -12.94 -0.48
C VAL A 3 9.05 -13.10 -1.97
N PHE A 4 8.08 -12.92 -2.88
CA PHE A 4 8.32 -13.03 -4.32
C PHE A 4 9.17 -11.86 -4.85
N LEU A 5 8.95 -10.65 -4.33
CA LEU A 5 9.74 -9.46 -4.67
C LEU A 5 11.19 -9.60 -4.18
N ILE A 6 11.39 -10.17 -2.99
CA ILE A 6 12.71 -10.42 -2.42
C ILE A 6 13.49 -11.43 -3.28
N ILE A 7 12.86 -12.55 -3.65
CA ILE A 7 13.47 -13.59 -4.49
C ILE A 7 13.80 -13.03 -5.89
N PHE A 8 12.90 -12.25 -6.48
CA PHE A 8 13.12 -11.67 -7.81
C PHE A 8 14.26 -10.64 -7.81
N SER A 9 14.38 -9.85 -6.74
CA SER A 9 15.49 -8.91 -6.57
C SER A 9 16.83 -9.62 -6.41
N LEU A 10 16.88 -10.69 -5.60
CA LEU A 10 18.10 -11.50 -5.42
C LEU A 10 18.53 -12.17 -6.73
N ALA A 11 17.58 -12.72 -7.49
CA ALA A 11 17.85 -13.29 -8.81
C ALA A 11 18.38 -12.23 -9.79
N GLY A 12 17.83 -11.01 -9.75
CA GLY A 12 18.33 -9.88 -10.53
C GLY A 12 19.77 -9.50 -10.20
N VAL A 13 20.16 -9.46 -8.92
CA VAL A 13 21.56 -9.24 -8.50
C VAL A 13 22.46 -10.32 -9.07
N TRP A 14 22.04 -11.58 -8.96
CA TRP A 14 22.85 -12.74 -9.33
C TRP A 14 23.10 -12.81 -10.84
N VAL A 15 22.11 -12.46 -11.66
CA VAL A 15 22.26 -12.38 -13.12
C VAL A 15 23.16 -11.20 -13.52
N LEU A 16 23.12 -10.10 -12.76
CA LEU A 16 23.90 -8.90 -13.05
C LEU A 16 25.37 -9.02 -12.60
N ASP A 17 25.64 -9.81 -11.55
CA ASP A 17 26.99 -10.14 -11.06
C ASP A 17 27.85 -10.86 -12.12
N VAL A 18 27.22 -11.57 -13.05
CA VAL A 18 27.91 -12.27 -14.16
C VAL A 18 28.65 -11.30 -15.10
N PHE A 19 28.26 -10.02 -15.15
CA PHE A 19 28.80 -9.05 -16.11
C PHE A 19 29.61 -7.90 -15.48
N LEU A 20 29.48 -7.64 -14.18
CA LEU A 20 30.08 -6.47 -13.51
C LEU A 20 30.53 -6.76 -12.08
N THR A 21 31.61 -6.09 -11.63
CA THR A 21 32.13 -6.13 -10.25
C THR A 21 31.01 -5.97 -9.21
N LEU A 22 31.02 -6.80 -8.16
CA LEU A 22 29.99 -6.93 -7.11
C LEU A 22 29.39 -5.58 -6.63
N TRP A 23 30.21 -4.54 -6.49
CA TRP A 23 29.79 -3.21 -6.03
C TRP A 23 28.89 -2.46 -7.02
N VAL A 24 29.13 -2.61 -8.33
CA VAL A 24 28.32 -1.99 -9.39
C VAL A 24 26.98 -2.72 -9.50
N SER A 25 27.01 -4.06 -9.41
CA SER A 25 25.80 -4.88 -9.41
C SER A 25 24.89 -4.54 -8.23
N ALA A 26 25.46 -4.37 -7.03
CA ALA A 26 24.72 -3.92 -5.84
C ALA A 26 24.09 -2.53 -6.02
N LEU A 27 24.80 -1.57 -6.63
CA LEU A 27 24.27 -0.23 -6.90
C LEU A 27 23.11 -0.25 -7.91
N ILE A 28 23.24 -1.01 -9.00
CA ILE A 28 22.19 -1.09 -10.02
C ILE A 28 20.93 -1.73 -9.44
N VAL A 29 21.06 -2.84 -8.70
CA VAL A 29 19.90 -3.48 -8.08
C VAL A 29 19.26 -2.56 -7.04
N SER A 30 20.06 -1.90 -6.19
CA SER A 30 19.54 -0.92 -5.23
C SER A 30 18.77 0.20 -5.94
N GLY A 31 19.28 0.69 -7.07
CA GLY A 31 18.60 1.68 -7.90
C GLY A 31 17.26 1.17 -8.46
N ILE A 32 17.23 -0.06 -8.97
CA ILE A 32 15.99 -0.69 -9.47
C ILE A 32 14.98 -0.87 -8.35
N LEU A 33 15.40 -1.34 -7.17
CA LEU A 33 14.55 -1.50 -6.00
C LEU A 33 13.96 -0.17 -5.53
N LEU A 34 14.79 0.89 -5.48
CA LEU A 34 14.32 2.24 -5.14
C LEU A 34 13.31 2.75 -6.15
N LEU A 35 13.53 2.49 -7.44
CA LEU A 35 12.63 2.90 -8.50
C LEU A 35 11.27 2.19 -8.38
N ILE A 36 11.27 0.87 -8.20
CA ILE A 36 10.05 0.07 -8.01
C ILE A 36 9.33 0.48 -6.72
N GLY A 37 10.08 0.60 -5.62
CA GLY A 37 9.56 0.99 -4.31
C GLY A 37 8.95 2.39 -4.33
N GLY A 38 9.59 3.34 -5.01
CA GLY A 38 9.09 4.69 -5.21
C GLY A 38 7.78 4.72 -6.01
N ILE A 39 7.70 3.96 -7.10
CA ILE A 39 6.47 3.84 -7.90
C ILE A 39 5.34 3.24 -7.06
N LEU A 40 5.60 2.17 -6.32
CA LEU A 40 4.58 1.49 -5.51
C LEU A 40 4.11 2.36 -4.35
N ALA A 41 5.03 3.05 -3.67
CA ALA A 41 4.71 4.00 -2.61
C ALA A 41 3.86 5.15 -3.14
N GLY A 42 4.21 5.70 -4.31
CA GLY A 42 3.44 6.75 -4.98
C GLY A 42 2.03 6.29 -5.35
N ALA A 43 1.90 5.10 -5.95
CA ALA A 43 0.61 4.51 -6.30
C ALA A 43 -0.25 4.22 -5.07
N GLY A 44 0.33 3.60 -4.03
CA GLY A 44 -0.35 3.31 -2.78
C GLY A 44 -0.84 4.56 -2.05
N ALA A 45 0.02 5.60 -1.96
CA ALA A 45 -0.36 6.89 -1.39
C ALA A 45 -1.46 7.58 -2.22
N GLY A 46 -1.44 7.44 -3.54
CA GLY A 46 -2.48 7.94 -4.43
C GLY A 46 -3.84 7.28 -4.21
N ILE A 47 -3.86 5.95 -4.00
CA ILE A 47 -5.09 5.20 -3.71
C ILE A 47 -5.65 5.58 -2.33
N LEU A 48 -4.79 5.63 -1.30
CA LEU A 48 -5.21 6.02 0.04
C LEU A 48 -5.75 7.46 0.10
N ARG A 49 -5.16 8.39 -0.67
CA ARG A 49 -5.67 9.77 -0.78
C ARG A 49 -7.03 9.87 -1.47
N ARG A 50 -7.39 8.92 -2.33
CA ARG A 50 -8.67 8.89 -3.06
C ARG A 50 -9.77 8.17 -2.28
N LEU A 51 -9.41 7.37 -1.29
CA LEU A 51 -10.36 6.75 -0.38
C LEU A 51 -10.83 7.81 0.60
N ASP A 52 -12.10 8.21 0.48
CA ASP A 52 -12.74 9.12 1.43
C ASP A 52 -12.81 8.41 2.79
N PRO A 53 -12.08 8.87 3.82
CA PRO A 53 -11.99 8.16 5.10
C PRO A 53 -13.28 8.24 5.92
N LYS A 54 -14.30 8.99 5.45
CA LYS A 54 -15.54 9.21 6.20
C LYS A 54 -16.62 8.19 5.79
N PRO A 55 -17.01 7.26 6.67
CA PRO A 55 -18.06 6.29 6.37
C PRO A 55 -19.43 6.97 6.46
N HIS A 56 -19.83 7.66 5.40
CA HIS A 56 -21.12 8.37 5.30
C HIS A 56 -22.32 7.45 5.57
N ARG A 57 -22.21 6.17 5.20
CA ARG A 57 -23.27 5.17 5.40
C ARG A 57 -23.42 4.76 6.87
N THR A 58 -22.32 4.62 7.62
CA THR A 58 -22.39 4.18 9.03
C THR A 58 -22.93 5.26 9.95
N VAL A 59 -22.60 6.53 9.69
CA VAL A 59 -23.10 7.66 10.48
C VAL A 59 -24.60 7.84 10.32
N ALA A 60 -25.12 7.65 9.10
CA ALA A 60 -26.56 7.74 8.82
C ALA A 60 -27.37 6.67 9.57
N THR A 61 -26.92 5.42 9.55
CA THR A 61 -27.59 4.32 10.28
C THR A 61 -27.57 4.55 11.80
N LEU A 62 -26.48 5.10 12.34
CA LEU A 62 -26.39 5.44 13.76
C LEU A 62 -27.36 6.56 14.15
N GLN A 63 -27.51 7.61 13.33
CA GLN A 63 -28.51 8.66 13.57
C GLN A 63 -29.94 8.11 13.54
N GLN A 64 -30.22 7.19 12.61
CA GLN A 64 -31.53 6.57 12.48
C GLN A 64 -31.88 5.72 13.72
N ASN A 65 -30.89 4.98 14.25
CA ASN A 65 -31.04 4.21 15.49
C ASN A 65 -31.29 5.12 16.71
N ILE A 66 -30.57 6.24 16.83
CA ILE A 66 -30.76 7.20 17.94
C ILE A 66 -32.17 7.80 17.91
N ASN A 67 -32.68 8.15 16.73
CA ASN A 67 -34.03 8.70 16.59
C ASN A 67 -35.10 7.66 16.92
N TRP A 68 -34.91 6.40 16.54
CA TRP A 68 -35.82 5.31 16.88
C TRP A 68 -35.87 5.07 18.40
N ILE A 69 -34.72 5.02 19.07
CA ILE A 69 -34.63 4.86 20.55
C ILE A 69 -35.28 6.04 21.27
N LYS A 70 -35.06 7.28 20.81
CA LYS A 70 -35.74 8.46 21.37
C LYS A 70 -37.27 8.40 21.20
N GLY A 71 -37.74 7.85 20.08
CA GLY A 71 -39.17 7.62 19.85
C GLY A 71 -39.78 6.61 20.81
N GLN A 72 -39.04 5.55 21.15
CA GLN A 72 -39.46 4.53 22.10
C GLN A 72 -39.51 5.02 23.56
N LEU A 73 -38.60 5.93 23.96
CA LEU A 73 -38.58 6.51 25.30
C LEU A 73 -39.66 7.59 25.54
N ARG A 74 -40.29 8.09 24.46
CA ARG A 74 -41.30 9.15 24.52
C ARG A 74 -42.74 8.61 24.52
N GLN A 75 -42.91 7.32 24.25
CA GLN A 75 -44.17 6.60 24.47
C GLN A 75 -44.12 5.87 25.81
#